data_AF-A0A2T2PD96-F1
#
_entry.id   AF-A0A2T2PD96-F1
#
_cell.length_a   1.000
_cell.length_b   1.000
_cell.length_c   1.000
_cell.angle_alpha   90.00
_cell.angle_beta   90.00
_cell.angle_gamma   90.00
#
_symmetry.space_group_name_H-M   'P 1'
#
loop_
_entity.id
_entity.type
_entity.pdbx_description
1 polymer ?
#
loop_
_entity_poly.entity_id
_entity_poly.type
_entity_poly.pdbx_seq_one_letter_code
_entity_poly.pdbx_strand_id
1 'polypeptide(L)'
;MGVFYETIPDSLRQWILDQKMLWVATAPLSPDAHINISPKGGEYFGILDERTFWFMDLTGSGVETHAHLHEPGNGRICVMFMAFEGSPRIIRLWGKGIPIENGTKEFDAFVAQQGVKLIPGSRSIIKVEIHQVASSCGFSVPFYEFKGFRRTLNEIFEKKQKAYESGKETESMDRYWAWKSQLSIDGLPGMKRGYEYAQRNQIAPLKKMVGKYAPDAPRTSNNITMVQLAGFVLLSFIIGVAATLTMVSPETVRKVQAKEGFV
;
A
#
# COMPACT_ATOMS: atom_id res chain seq x y z
N MET A 1 -15.04 27.67 -2.70
CA MET A 1 -13.87 27.42 -1.85
C MET A 1 -14.01 26.05 -1.21
N GLY A 2 -12.94 25.28 -1.05
CA GLY A 2 -13.02 24.00 -0.33
C GLY A 2 -13.18 24.23 1.18
N VAL A 3 -13.82 23.30 1.86
CA VAL A 3 -13.95 23.28 3.33
C VAL A 3 -13.16 22.08 3.86
N PHE A 4 -12.38 22.29 4.91
CA PHE A 4 -11.56 21.27 5.54
C PHE A 4 -12.11 20.95 6.92
N TYR A 5 -12.10 19.67 7.27
CA TYR A 5 -12.55 19.16 8.56
C TYR A 5 -11.50 18.19 9.10
N GLU A 6 -11.33 18.16 10.42
CA GLU A 6 -10.45 17.19 11.06
C GLU A 6 -11.05 15.77 11.08
N THR A 7 -12.38 15.67 11.08
CA THR A 7 -13.16 14.43 11.14
C THR A 7 -14.16 14.36 9.99
N ILE A 8 -14.74 13.19 9.74
CA ILE A 8 -15.90 13.03 8.86
C ILE A 8 -17.11 13.67 9.55
N PRO A 9 -17.65 14.79 9.03
CA PRO A 9 -18.87 15.40 9.58
C PRO A 9 -20.06 14.45 9.43
N ASP A 10 -20.93 14.41 10.44
CA ASP A 10 -22.12 13.55 10.41
C ASP A 10 -23.03 13.83 9.20
N SER A 11 -23.10 15.09 8.77
CA SER A 11 -23.85 15.53 7.58
C SER A 11 -23.32 14.95 6.26
N LEU A 12 -22.09 14.42 6.24
CA LEU A 12 -21.47 13.80 5.07
C LEU A 12 -21.51 12.27 5.09
N ARG A 13 -21.73 11.64 6.25
CA ARG A 13 -21.64 10.19 6.41
C ARG A 13 -22.57 9.44 5.46
N GLN A 14 -23.86 9.78 5.48
CA GLN A 14 -24.83 9.09 4.62
C GLN A 14 -24.50 9.31 3.14
N TRP A 15 -24.17 10.54 2.76
CA TRP A 15 -23.79 10.85 1.37
C TRP A 15 -22.59 10.04 0.90
N ILE A 16 -21.58 9.82 1.75
CA ILE A 16 -20.43 8.96 1.44
C ILE A 16 -20.88 7.51 1.23
N LEU A 17 -21.71 6.97 2.14
CA LEU A 17 -22.21 5.59 2.08
C LEU A 17 -23.12 5.33 0.87
N ASP A 18 -23.81 6.34 0.37
CA ASP A 18 -24.68 6.21 -0.80
C ASP A 18 -23.89 6.07 -2.12
N GLN A 19 -22.61 6.44 -2.12
CA GLN A 19 -21.79 6.41 -3.33
C GLN A 19 -21.58 4.99 -3.86
N LYS A 20 -21.57 4.85 -5.19
CA LYS A 20 -21.39 3.55 -5.86
C LYS A 20 -19.92 3.28 -6.26
N MET A 21 -19.07 4.29 -6.13
CA MET A 21 -17.67 4.23 -6.51
C MET A 21 -16.84 5.17 -5.65
N LEU A 22 -15.62 4.75 -5.35
CA LEU A 22 -14.59 5.55 -4.70
C LEU A 22 -13.30 5.49 -5.51
N TRP A 23 -12.46 6.51 -5.39
CA TRP A 23 -11.14 6.56 -6.02
C TRP A 23 -10.08 6.46 -4.95
N VAL A 24 -9.22 5.45 -5.08
CA VAL A 24 -8.11 5.24 -4.14
C VAL A 24 -6.84 5.78 -4.76
N ALA A 25 -6.25 6.79 -4.14
CA ALA A 25 -4.93 7.30 -4.46
C ALA A 25 -3.91 6.91 -3.39
N THR A 26 -2.75 6.41 -3.79
CA THR A 26 -1.62 6.07 -2.91
C THR A 26 -0.32 6.45 -3.60
N ALA A 27 0.71 6.76 -2.83
CA ALA A 27 1.99 7.22 -3.38
C ALA A 27 3.16 6.46 -2.75
N PRO A 28 4.08 5.91 -3.55
CA PRO A 28 5.28 5.26 -3.04
C PRO A 28 6.23 6.29 -2.39
N LEU A 29 7.16 5.86 -1.54
CA LEU A 29 8.15 6.77 -0.95
C LEU A 29 9.21 7.21 -1.97
N SER A 30 9.54 6.34 -2.92
CA SER A 30 10.53 6.66 -3.97
C SER A 30 9.98 7.72 -4.93
N PRO A 31 10.76 8.78 -5.24
CA PRO A 31 10.35 9.80 -6.22
C PRO A 31 10.32 9.27 -7.65
N ASP A 32 10.97 8.14 -7.90
CA ASP A 32 11.09 7.50 -9.22
C ASP A 32 10.08 6.35 -9.40
N ALA A 33 9.15 6.18 -8.46
CA ALA A 33 8.06 5.21 -8.53
C ALA A 33 6.74 5.93 -8.85
N HIS A 34 5.72 5.18 -9.25
CA HIS A 34 4.49 5.75 -9.78
C HIS A 34 3.44 5.94 -8.69
N ILE A 35 2.85 7.14 -8.63
CA ILE A 35 1.61 7.35 -7.88
C ILE A 35 0.51 6.48 -8.51
N ASN A 36 -0.26 5.80 -7.66
CA ASN A 36 -1.38 4.99 -8.10
C ASN A 36 -2.69 5.71 -7.84
N ILE A 37 -3.59 5.70 -8.83
CA ILE A 37 -5.00 6.04 -8.67
C ILE A 37 -5.86 4.93 -9.29
N SER A 38 -6.83 4.42 -8.54
CA SER A 38 -7.70 3.35 -9.02
C SER A 38 -9.14 3.55 -8.57
N PRO A 39 -10.13 3.54 -9.48
CA PRO A 39 -11.52 3.47 -9.09
C PRO A 39 -11.85 2.09 -8.53
N LYS A 40 -12.65 2.05 -7.47
CA LYS A 40 -13.22 0.85 -6.86
C LYS A 40 -14.73 1.02 -6.83
N GLY A 41 -15.44 0.07 -7.42
CA GLY A 41 -16.91 0.07 -7.43
C GLY A 41 -17.48 -1.04 -6.55
N GLY A 42 -18.77 -0.94 -6.28
CA GLY A 42 -19.50 -1.87 -5.42
C GLY A 42 -19.83 -1.27 -4.07
N GLU A 43 -20.44 -2.09 -3.21
CA GLU A 43 -20.96 -1.68 -1.90
C GLU A 43 -20.02 -2.12 -0.78
N TYR A 44 -18.72 -2.21 -1.08
CA TYR A 44 -17.75 -2.83 -0.19
C TYR A 44 -16.95 -1.81 0.61
N PHE A 45 -17.63 -0.88 1.27
CA PHE A 45 -16.97 0.11 2.14
C PHE A 45 -17.89 0.59 3.25
N GLY A 46 -17.31 1.16 4.30
CA GLY A 46 -18.07 1.63 5.46
C GLY A 46 -17.29 2.61 6.32
N ILE A 47 -18.01 3.28 7.22
CA ILE A 47 -17.46 4.23 8.21
C ILE A 47 -17.62 3.58 9.58
N LEU A 48 -16.50 3.39 10.31
CA LEU A 48 -16.51 2.82 11.67
C LEU A 48 -16.79 3.90 12.71
N ASP A 49 -16.16 5.05 12.56
CA ASP A 49 -16.27 6.19 13.47
C ASP A 49 -15.98 7.51 12.71
N GLU A 50 -15.86 8.63 13.42
CA GLU A 50 -15.61 9.95 12.81
C GLU A 50 -14.23 10.10 12.14
N ARG A 51 -13.29 9.18 12.40
CA ARG A 51 -11.91 9.18 11.87
C ARG A 51 -11.52 7.88 11.20
N THR A 52 -12.40 6.89 11.15
CA THR A 52 -12.05 5.58 10.58
C THR A 52 -13.03 5.16 9.50
N PHE A 53 -12.48 4.93 8.32
CA PHE A 53 -13.18 4.41 7.14
C PHE A 53 -12.55 3.08 6.73
N TRP A 54 -13.28 2.22 6.04
CA TRP A 54 -12.73 1.01 5.46
C TRP A 54 -13.33 0.72 4.09
N PHE A 55 -12.57 0.03 3.24
CA PHE A 55 -13.10 -0.57 2.02
C PHE A 55 -12.48 -1.95 1.78
N MET A 56 -13.25 -2.87 1.19
CA MET A 56 -12.73 -4.13 0.70
C MET A 56 -11.96 -3.86 -0.59
N ASP A 57 -10.70 -4.26 -0.60
CA ASP A 57 -9.93 -4.37 -1.81
C ASP A 57 -10.14 -5.78 -2.38
N LEU A 58 -10.78 -5.84 -3.54
CA LEU A 58 -10.95 -7.09 -4.28
C LEU A 58 -9.68 -7.39 -5.09
N THR A 59 -9.44 -8.68 -5.30
CA THR A 59 -8.33 -9.18 -6.11
C THR A 59 -8.46 -8.65 -7.53
N GLY A 60 -7.33 -8.27 -8.11
CA GLY A 60 -7.20 -7.89 -9.52
C GLY A 60 -5.75 -7.98 -9.96
N SER A 61 -5.45 -7.46 -11.16
CA SER A 61 -4.08 -7.44 -11.69
C SER A 61 -3.15 -6.46 -10.95
N GLY A 62 -3.70 -5.38 -10.41
CA GLY A 62 -2.96 -4.37 -9.65
C GLY A 62 -2.80 -4.74 -8.16
N VAL A 63 -1.71 -4.26 -7.56
CA VAL A 63 -1.41 -4.42 -6.11
C VAL A 63 -0.73 -3.17 -5.51
N GLU A 64 -0.82 -2.05 -6.21
CA GLU A 64 -0.07 -0.82 -5.93
C GLU A 64 -0.48 -0.22 -4.59
N THR A 65 -1.78 -0.25 -4.25
CA THR A 65 -2.27 0.16 -2.93
C THR A 65 -1.59 -0.64 -1.81
N HIS A 66 -1.50 -1.96 -1.90
CA HIS A 66 -0.79 -2.75 -0.89
C HIS A 66 0.69 -2.41 -0.86
N ALA A 67 1.33 -2.31 -2.03
CA ALA A 67 2.75 -2.07 -2.11
C ALA A 67 3.16 -0.74 -1.45
N HIS A 68 2.41 0.33 -1.71
CA HIS A 68 2.66 1.63 -1.09
C HIS A 68 2.33 1.63 0.42
N LEU A 69 1.26 0.94 0.83
CA LEU A 69 0.87 0.90 2.25
C LEU A 69 1.80 0.02 3.10
N HIS A 70 2.44 -0.99 2.51
CA HIS A 70 3.41 -1.86 3.20
C HIS A 70 4.81 -1.28 3.25
N GLU A 71 5.12 -0.23 2.49
CA GLU A 71 6.41 0.47 2.63
C GLU A 71 6.59 0.95 4.08
N PRO A 72 7.72 0.58 4.75
CA PRO A 72 7.96 0.98 6.13
C PRO A 72 7.91 2.50 6.29
N GLY A 73 7.02 2.98 7.17
CA GLY A 73 6.85 4.41 7.44
C GLY A 73 5.97 5.18 6.44
N ASN A 74 5.39 4.53 5.42
CA ASN A 74 4.52 5.19 4.44
C ASN A 74 3.04 5.20 4.88
N GLY A 75 2.22 4.33 4.29
CA GLY A 75 0.78 4.28 4.57
C GLY A 75 -0.04 5.42 3.94
N ARG A 76 0.54 6.31 3.12
CA ARG A 76 -0.18 7.47 2.58
C ARG A 76 -1.29 7.05 1.62
N ILE A 77 -2.51 7.47 1.93
CA ILE A 77 -3.70 7.21 1.13
C ILE A 77 -4.63 8.44 1.10
N CYS A 78 -5.25 8.66 -0.05
CA CYS A 78 -6.39 9.55 -0.21
C CYS A 78 -7.53 8.79 -0.88
N VAL A 79 -8.70 8.77 -0.23
CA VAL A 79 -9.91 8.20 -0.82
C VAL A 79 -10.83 9.34 -1.23
N MET A 80 -11.23 9.37 -2.50
CA MET A 80 -12.08 10.41 -3.05
C MET A 80 -13.45 9.86 -3.48
N PHE A 81 -14.49 10.60 -3.13
CA PHE A 81 -15.86 10.41 -3.58
C PHE A 81 -16.30 11.62 -4.40
N MET A 82 -17.18 11.40 -5.39
CA MET A 82 -17.66 12.45 -6.26
C MET A 82 -19.10 12.23 -6.67
N ALA A 83 -19.91 13.29 -6.64
CA ALA A 83 -21.28 13.28 -7.10
C ALA A 83 -21.32 13.16 -8.62
N PHE A 84 -22.02 12.14 -9.12
CA PHE A 84 -22.40 12.02 -10.53
C PHE A 84 -23.89 12.29 -10.76
N GLU A 85 -24.63 12.55 -9.69
CA GLU A 85 -26.06 12.87 -9.66
C GLU A 85 -26.31 13.94 -8.57
N GLY A 86 -27.44 14.65 -8.68
CA GLY A 86 -27.81 15.67 -7.70
C GLY A 86 -26.84 16.86 -7.65
N SER A 87 -26.63 17.42 -6.46
CA SER A 87 -25.78 18.59 -6.29
C SER A 87 -24.29 18.23 -6.39
N PRO A 88 -23.47 19.05 -7.09
CA PRO A 88 -22.06 18.75 -7.33
C PRO A 88 -21.27 18.76 -6.03
N ARG A 89 -20.52 17.68 -5.77
CA ARG A 89 -19.74 17.51 -4.55
C ARG A 89 -18.56 16.58 -4.78
N ILE A 90 -17.42 16.93 -4.20
CA ILE A 90 -16.23 16.07 -4.13
C ILE A 90 -15.81 16.01 -2.65
N ILE A 91 -15.62 14.80 -2.12
CA ILE A 91 -15.05 14.58 -0.79
C ILE A 91 -13.72 13.85 -0.93
N ARG A 92 -12.72 14.28 -0.16
CA ARG A 92 -11.42 13.61 -0.03
C ARG A 92 -11.18 13.27 1.44
N LEU A 93 -10.79 12.03 1.69
CA LEU A 93 -10.40 11.51 3.00
C LEU A 93 -8.92 11.17 2.94
N TRP A 94 -8.07 11.99 3.57
CA TRP A 94 -6.64 11.71 3.70
C TRP A 94 -6.34 11.03 5.03
N GLY A 95 -5.49 10.02 4.98
CA GLY A 95 -5.21 9.21 6.13
C GLY A 95 -4.02 8.29 5.97
N LYS A 96 -3.92 7.36 6.93
CA LYS A 96 -3.01 6.23 6.89
C LYS A 96 -3.80 4.96 6.59
N GLY A 97 -3.43 4.28 5.51
CA GLY A 97 -4.02 3.01 5.10
C GLY A 97 -3.32 1.84 5.80
N ILE A 98 -4.12 0.90 6.31
CA ILE A 98 -3.69 -0.30 7.00
C ILE A 98 -4.33 -1.49 6.27
N PRO A 99 -3.56 -2.26 5.48
CA PRO A 99 -4.05 -3.47 4.83
C PRO A 99 -4.20 -4.60 5.84
N ILE A 100 -5.43 -5.11 5.98
CA ILE A 100 -5.77 -6.30 6.75
C ILE A 100 -6.03 -7.41 5.74
N GLU A 101 -5.06 -8.31 5.55
CA GLU A 101 -5.07 -9.28 4.44
C GLU A 101 -5.87 -10.56 4.75
N ASN A 102 -6.54 -11.09 3.73
CA ASN A 102 -7.26 -12.36 3.80
C ASN A 102 -6.33 -13.51 4.21
N GLY A 103 -6.75 -14.29 5.22
CA GLY A 103 -5.99 -15.38 5.81
C GLY A 103 -5.27 -15.01 7.11
N THR A 104 -5.46 -13.78 7.61
CA THR A 104 -5.00 -13.34 8.92
C THR A 104 -6.14 -13.38 9.94
N LYS A 105 -5.81 -13.61 11.22
CA LYS A 105 -6.80 -13.58 12.31
C LYS A 105 -7.50 -12.21 12.42
N GLU A 106 -6.79 -11.14 12.11
CA GLU A 106 -7.33 -9.78 12.12
C GLU A 106 -8.40 -9.59 11.03
N PHE A 107 -8.20 -10.16 9.84
CA PHE A 107 -9.19 -10.14 8.77
C PHE A 107 -10.48 -10.86 9.18
N ASP A 108 -10.35 -12.07 9.71
CA ASP A 108 -11.50 -12.87 10.15
C ASP A 108 -12.29 -12.17 11.25
N ALA A 109 -11.58 -11.56 12.23
CA ALA A 109 -12.18 -10.78 13.30
C ALA A 109 -12.92 -9.55 12.76
N PHE A 110 -12.31 -8.80 11.84
CA PHE A 110 -12.93 -7.61 11.23
C PHE A 110 -14.19 -7.97 10.46
N VAL A 111 -14.13 -9.02 9.64
CA VAL A 111 -15.26 -9.51 8.84
C VAL A 111 -16.43 -9.90 9.73
N ALA A 112 -16.17 -10.64 10.81
CA ALA A 112 -17.19 -11.03 11.77
C ALA A 112 -17.79 -9.82 12.50
N GLN A 113 -16.96 -8.90 12.98
CA GLN A 113 -17.39 -7.73 13.75
C GLN A 113 -18.25 -6.77 12.91
N GLN A 114 -17.86 -6.53 11.65
CA GLN A 114 -18.50 -5.55 10.78
C GLN A 114 -19.55 -6.17 9.84
N GLY A 115 -19.79 -7.49 9.93
CA GLY A 115 -20.74 -8.20 9.08
C GLY A 115 -20.39 -8.14 7.59
N VAL A 116 -19.10 -8.13 7.26
CA VAL A 116 -18.65 -7.93 5.87
C VAL A 116 -18.95 -9.18 5.04
N LYS A 117 -19.71 -9.02 3.95
CA LYS A 117 -19.94 -10.12 3.01
C LYS A 117 -18.70 -10.39 2.18
N LEU A 118 -18.12 -11.58 2.35
CA LEU A 118 -17.02 -12.07 1.51
C LEU A 118 -17.53 -12.65 0.19
N ILE A 119 -16.73 -12.48 -0.85
CA ILE A 119 -16.95 -13.08 -2.17
C ILE A 119 -15.64 -13.69 -2.68
N PRO A 120 -15.68 -14.62 -3.66
CA PRO A 120 -14.48 -15.06 -4.34
C PRO A 120 -13.67 -13.87 -4.84
N GLY A 121 -12.40 -13.82 -4.42
CA GLY A 121 -11.50 -12.71 -4.73
C GLY A 121 -11.45 -11.59 -3.67
N SER A 122 -12.15 -11.66 -2.54
CA SER A 122 -11.91 -10.75 -1.40
C SER A 122 -10.45 -10.83 -0.93
N ARG A 123 -9.64 -9.80 -1.21
CA ARG A 123 -8.18 -9.80 -0.96
C ARG A 123 -7.82 -9.27 0.42
N SER A 124 -8.39 -8.13 0.78
CA SER A 124 -8.08 -7.47 2.06
C SER A 124 -9.14 -6.44 2.41
N ILE A 125 -9.24 -6.11 3.70
CA ILE A 125 -9.84 -4.86 4.14
C ILE A 125 -8.74 -3.80 4.18
N ILE A 126 -8.94 -2.65 3.56
CA ILE A 126 -8.09 -1.48 3.76
C ILE A 126 -8.78 -0.58 4.77
N LYS A 127 -8.29 -0.58 6.01
CA LYS A 127 -8.72 0.37 7.06
C LYS A 127 -7.95 1.67 6.86
N VAL A 128 -8.63 2.81 6.96
CA VAL A 128 -8.06 4.14 6.78
C VAL A 128 -8.29 4.95 8.03
N GLU A 129 -7.21 5.33 8.70
CA GLU A 129 -7.21 6.25 9.84
C GLU A 129 -7.03 7.68 9.31
N ILE A 130 -8.09 8.47 9.38
CA ILE A 130 -8.24 9.77 8.74
C ILE A 130 -7.67 10.87 9.63
N HIS A 131 -6.80 11.70 9.06
CA HIS A 131 -6.30 12.91 9.70
C HIS A 131 -6.87 14.19 9.09
N GLN A 132 -7.45 14.13 7.88
CA GLN A 132 -8.04 15.29 7.22
C GLN A 132 -9.14 14.89 6.25
N VAL A 133 -10.23 15.64 6.27
CA VAL A 133 -11.29 15.60 5.28
C VAL A 133 -11.34 16.93 4.53
N ALA A 134 -11.56 16.90 3.22
CA ALA A 134 -11.96 18.08 2.47
C ALA A 134 -13.23 17.85 1.67
N SER A 135 -14.07 18.88 1.64
CA SER A 135 -15.18 19.01 0.71
C SER A 135 -14.90 20.13 -0.28
N SER A 136 -15.18 19.89 -1.55
CA SER A 136 -15.10 20.92 -2.59
C SER A 136 -16.28 20.78 -3.55
N CYS A 137 -16.65 21.91 -4.18
CA CYS A 137 -17.64 21.89 -5.25
C CYS A 137 -17.05 21.24 -6.51
N GLY A 138 -17.88 20.50 -7.26
CA GLY A 138 -17.51 19.86 -8.52
C GLY A 138 -18.32 20.38 -9.71
N PHE A 139 -18.44 21.70 -9.89
CA PHE A 139 -19.33 22.28 -10.92
C PHE A 139 -19.04 21.82 -12.35
N SER A 140 -17.80 21.42 -12.65
CA SER A 140 -17.41 20.87 -13.95
C SER A 140 -17.45 19.34 -14.01
N VAL A 141 -17.80 18.66 -12.91
CA VAL A 141 -17.96 17.19 -12.90
C VAL A 141 -19.25 16.85 -13.64
N PRO A 142 -19.19 15.98 -14.67
CA PRO A 142 -20.37 15.66 -15.46
C PRO A 142 -21.35 14.78 -14.68
N PHE A 143 -22.61 14.83 -15.10
CA PHE A 143 -23.61 13.87 -14.67
C PHE A 143 -23.39 12.51 -15.35
N TYR A 144 -23.66 11.43 -14.61
CA TYR A 144 -23.79 10.08 -15.16
C TYR A 144 -24.99 9.37 -14.54
N GLU A 145 -25.60 8.49 -15.31
CA GLU A 145 -26.67 7.62 -14.83
C GLU A 145 -26.10 6.26 -14.40
N PHE A 146 -26.36 5.85 -13.17
CA PHE A 146 -25.95 4.52 -12.69
C PHE A 146 -26.82 3.42 -13.30
N LYS A 147 -26.22 2.55 -14.10
CA LYS A 147 -26.92 1.40 -14.72
C LYS A 147 -26.77 0.09 -13.92
N GLY A 148 -25.81 0.03 -13.00
CA GLY A 148 -25.48 -1.19 -12.25
C GLY A 148 -23.98 -1.46 -12.15
N PHE A 149 -23.61 -2.43 -11.32
CA PHE A 149 -22.22 -2.86 -11.15
C PHE A 149 -21.79 -3.87 -12.22
N ARG A 150 -20.52 -3.79 -12.65
CA ARG A 150 -19.92 -4.81 -13.51
C ARG A 150 -19.71 -6.10 -12.71
N ARG A 151 -20.15 -7.23 -13.27
CA ARG A 151 -20.02 -8.56 -12.64
C ARG A 151 -18.78 -9.35 -13.05
N THR A 152 -18.11 -8.94 -14.13
CA THR A 152 -17.01 -9.70 -14.76
C THR A 152 -15.91 -10.10 -13.78
N LEU A 153 -15.52 -9.21 -12.87
CA LEU A 153 -14.49 -9.51 -11.87
C LEU A 153 -14.93 -10.66 -10.95
N ASN A 154 -16.15 -10.56 -10.42
CA ASN A 154 -16.73 -11.56 -9.52
C ASN A 154 -16.87 -12.91 -10.24
N GLU A 155 -17.40 -12.90 -11.47
CA GLU A 155 -17.57 -14.10 -12.29
C GLU A 155 -16.24 -14.82 -12.58
N ILE A 156 -15.17 -14.07 -12.85
CA ILE A 156 -13.83 -14.63 -13.03
C ILE A 156 -13.37 -15.37 -11.77
N PHE A 157 -13.48 -14.73 -10.59
CA PHE A 157 -13.00 -15.35 -9.35
C PHE A 157 -13.93 -16.44 -8.82
N GLU A 158 -15.24 -16.36 -9.06
CA GLU A 158 -16.18 -17.45 -8.80
C GLU A 158 -15.84 -18.70 -9.61
N LYS A 159 -15.56 -18.53 -10.92
CA LYS A 159 -15.13 -19.65 -11.77
C LYS A 159 -13.79 -20.24 -11.30
N LYS A 160 -12.86 -19.38 -10.88
CA LYS A 160 -11.54 -19.79 -10.39
C LYS A 160 -11.66 -20.61 -9.10
N GLN A 161 -12.48 -20.13 -8.16
CA GLN A 161 -12.77 -20.80 -6.90
C GLN A 161 -13.39 -22.18 -7.14
N LYS A 162 -14.42 -22.27 -8.00
CA LYS A 162 -15.05 -23.55 -8.36
C LYS A 162 -14.05 -24.54 -8.98
N ALA A 163 -13.16 -24.07 -9.85
CA ALA A 163 -12.15 -24.91 -10.47
C ALA A 163 -11.11 -25.42 -9.44
N TYR A 164 -10.74 -24.57 -8.48
CA TYR A 164 -9.88 -24.98 -7.36
C TYR A 164 -10.55 -26.05 -6.50
N GLU A 165 -11.81 -25.83 -6.12
CA GLU A 165 -12.62 -26.79 -5.34
C GLU A 165 -12.84 -28.12 -6.06
N SER A 166 -12.85 -28.12 -7.40
CA SER A 166 -12.90 -29.35 -8.22
C SER A 166 -11.53 -30.04 -8.37
N GLY A 167 -10.52 -29.66 -7.59
CA GLY A 167 -9.19 -30.27 -7.57
C GLY A 167 -8.16 -29.65 -8.52
N LYS A 168 -8.47 -28.55 -9.19
CA LYS A 168 -7.49 -27.85 -10.04
C LYS A 168 -6.62 -26.92 -9.20
N GLU A 169 -5.63 -27.48 -8.50
CA GLU A 169 -4.71 -26.76 -7.59
C GLU A 169 -4.04 -25.52 -8.21
N THR A 170 -3.79 -25.53 -9.52
CA THR A 170 -3.24 -24.37 -10.25
C THR A 170 -4.16 -23.14 -10.24
N GLU A 171 -5.42 -23.32 -9.88
CA GLU A 171 -6.39 -22.25 -9.74
C GLU A 171 -6.47 -21.63 -8.34
N SER A 172 -5.65 -22.07 -7.38
CA SER A 172 -5.65 -21.50 -6.03
C SER A 172 -5.44 -19.98 -6.02
N MET A 173 -6.06 -19.30 -5.05
CA MET A 173 -5.89 -17.86 -4.85
C MET A 173 -4.47 -17.51 -4.41
N ASP A 174 -3.83 -18.38 -3.62
CA ASP A 174 -2.43 -18.23 -3.22
C ASP A 174 -1.49 -18.18 -4.41
N ARG A 175 -1.66 -19.12 -5.37
CA ARG A 175 -0.89 -19.08 -6.62
C ARG A 175 -1.20 -17.85 -7.45
N TYR A 176 -2.45 -17.41 -7.49
CA TYR A 176 -2.82 -16.19 -8.21
C TYR A 176 -2.15 -14.95 -7.62
N TRP A 177 -2.23 -14.77 -6.29
CA TRP A 177 -1.59 -13.64 -5.62
C TRP A 177 -0.07 -13.72 -5.69
N ALA A 178 0.51 -14.91 -5.60
CA ALA A 178 1.94 -15.12 -5.83
C ALA A 178 2.35 -14.71 -7.24
N TRP A 179 1.56 -14.99 -8.27
CA TRP A 179 1.90 -14.61 -9.64
C TRP A 179 1.63 -13.13 -9.95
N LYS A 180 0.48 -12.60 -9.53
CA LYS A 180 -0.04 -11.28 -9.95
C LYS A 180 0.12 -10.18 -8.91
N SER A 181 0.15 -10.53 -7.64
CA SER A 181 0.08 -9.59 -6.51
C SER A 181 1.35 -9.57 -5.65
N GLN A 182 2.37 -10.37 -5.97
CA GLN A 182 3.62 -10.34 -5.21
C GLN A 182 4.38 -9.01 -5.36
N LEU A 183 4.37 -8.39 -6.55
CA LEU A 183 5.07 -7.14 -6.83
C LEU A 183 4.16 -6.14 -7.54
N SER A 184 4.31 -4.85 -7.23
CA SER A 184 3.70 -3.73 -7.98
C SER A 184 4.35 -3.54 -9.35
N ILE A 185 3.82 -2.62 -10.16
CA ILE A 185 4.47 -2.20 -11.42
C ILE A 185 5.90 -1.67 -11.20
N ASP A 186 6.15 -1.09 -10.02
CA ASP A 186 7.45 -0.54 -9.61
C ASP A 186 8.38 -1.56 -8.96
N GLY A 187 8.00 -2.85 -8.95
CA GLY A 187 8.79 -3.89 -8.32
C GLY A 187 8.78 -3.87 -6.79
N LEU A 188 7.96 -3.02 -6.15
CA LEU A 188 7.78 -3.01 -4.69
C LEU A 188 6.97 -4.24 -4.24
N PRO A 189 7.31 -4.87 -3.09
CA PRO A 189 6.51 -5.95 -2.50
C PRO A 189 5.05 -5.55 -2.31
N GLY A 190 4.13 -6.34 -2.86
CA GLY A 190 2.68 -6.14 -2.81
C GLY A 190 2.04 -6.87 -1.62
N MET A 191 1.03 -7.70 -1.89
CA MET A 191 0.33 -8.44 -0.84
C MET A 191 1.29 -9.42 -0.15
N LYS A 192 1.37 -9.39 1.18
CA LYS A 192 2.31 -10.21 1.97
C LYS A 192 2.09 -11.70 1.75
N ARG A 193 0.84 -12.17 1.83
CA ARG A 193 0.51 -13.58 1.59
C ARG A 193 0.96 -14.05 0.21
N GLY A 194 0.69 -13.26 -0.82
CA GLY A 194 1.13 -13.55 -2.19
C GLY A 194 2.66 -13.53 -2.32
N TYR A 195 3.32 -12.53 -1.75
CA TYR A 195 4.78 -12.40 -1.77
C TYR A 195 5.46 -13.59 -1.07
N GLU A 196 5.05 -13.94 0.14
CA GLU A 196 5.59 -15.08 0.89
C GLU A 196 5.37 -16.41 0.17
N TYR A 197 4.17 -16.63 -0.37
CA TYR A 197 3.88 -17.82 -1.15
C TYR A 197 4.76 -17.90 -2.40
N ALA A 198 4.99 -16.77 -3.08
CA ALA A 198 5.89 -16.71 -4.23
C ALA A 198 7.33 -17.09 -3.86
N GLN A 199 7.85 -16.58 -2.74
CA GLN A 199 9.20 -16.92 -2.27
C GLN A 199 9.32 -18.41 -1.92
N ARG A 200 8.36 -18.96 -1.16
CA ARG A 200 8.37 -20.38 -0.75
C ARG A 200 8.27 -21.34 -1.93
N ASN A 201 7.55 -20.95 -2.99
CA ASN A 201 7.26 -21.81 -4.14
C ASN A 201 8.01 -21.41 -5.42
N GLN A 202 8.96 -20.48 -5.33
CA GLN A 202 9.78 -19.99 -6.46
C GLN A 202 8.94 -19.53 -7.67
N ILE A 203 7.83 -18.83 -7.41
CA ILE A 203 6.94 -18.33 -8.46
C ILE A 203 7.45 -16.97 -8.94
N ALA A 204 7.81 -16.90 -10.22
CA ALA A 204 8.23 -15.64 -10.84
C ALA A 204 7.05 -14.63 -10.94
N PRO A 205 7.31 -13.33 -10.71
CA PRO A 205 6.28 -12.30 -10.84
C PRO A 205 5.86 -12.14 -12.30
N LEU A 206 4.59 -11.80 -12.51
CA LEU A 206 4.15 -11.31 -13.82
C LEU A 206 4.92 -10.03 -14.18
N LYS A 207 5.53 -9.99 -15.37
CA LYS A 207 6.02 -8.74 -15.96
C LYS A 207 4.85 -7.80 -16.26
N LYS A 208 4.72 -6.70 -15.50
CA LYS A 208 3.61 -5.74 -15.62
C LYS A 208 3.89 -4.59 -16.58
N MET A 209 5.11 -4.05 -16.55
CA MET A 209 5.52 -2.91 -17.36
C MET A 209 6.60 -3.34 -18.36
N VAL A 210 6.54 -2.77 -19.57
CA VAL A 210 7.49 -3.04 -20.66
C VAL A 210 7.95 -1.72 -21.28
N GLY A 211 9.13 -1.74 -21.89
CA GLY A 211 9.73 -0.57 -22.54
C GLY A 211 10.75 0.16 -21.65
N LYS A 212 11.28 1.27 -22.17
CA LYS A 212 12.38 2.04 -21.59
C LYS A 212 12.13 2.51 -20.14
N TYR A 213 10.87 2.70 -19.77
CA TYR A 213 10.47 3.20 -18.45
C TYR A 213 10.09 2.09 -17.46
N ALA A 214 10.19 0.82 -17.87
CA ALA A 214 9.94 -0.29 -16.96
C ALA A 214 11.05 -0.34 -15.89
N PRO A 215 10.71 -0.35 -14.60
CA PRO A 215 11.72 -0.41 -13.54
C PRO A 215 12.30 -1.81 -13.44
N ASP A 216 13.55 -1.88 -12.96
CA ASP A 216 14.15 -3.14 -12.55
C ASP A 216 13.48 -3.62 -11.26
N ALA A 217 12.95 -4.84 -11.29
CA ALA A 217 12.31 -5.49 -10.15
C ALA A 217 13.19 -6.63 -9.62
N PRO A 218 13.21 -6.89 -8.29
CA PRO A 218 12.46 -6.21 -7.24
C PRO A 218 13.11 -4.89 -6.81
N ARG A 219 12.28 -3.90 -6.50
CA ARG A 219 12.70 -2.64 -5.89
C ARG A 219 12.59 -2.81 -4.38
N THR A 220 13.71 -2.93 -3.69
CA THR A 220 13.73 -2.81 -2.23
C THR A 220 13.62 -1.33 -1.87
N SER A 221 12.88 -0.96 -0.83
CA SER A 221 12.92 0.43 -0.38
C SER A 221 14.38 0.77 -0.02
N ASN A 222 14.82 2.00 -0.30
CA ASN A 222 16.18 2.48 -0.03
C ASN A 222 16.54 2.55 1.47
N ASN A 223 15.86 1.78 2.32
CA ASN A 223 16.11 1.74 3.74
C ASN A 223 17.35 0.90 4.01
N ILE A 224 18.39 1.56 4.51
CA ILE A 224 19.58 0.88 5.05
C ILE A 224 19.10 -0.02 6.18
N THR A 225 19.26 -1.33 6.03
CA THR A 225 18.91 -2.30 7.07
C THR A 225 19.84 -2.14 8.28
N MET A 226 19.42 -2.54 9.48
CA MET A 226 20.29 -2.51 10.67
C MET A 226 21.59 -3.30 10.49
N VAL A 227 21.56 -4.37 9.69
CA VAL A 227 22.75 -5.16 9.35
C VAL A 227 23.69 -4.37 8.44
N GLN A 228 23.17 -3.69 7.42
CA GLN A 228 23.98 -2.81 6.57
C GLN A 228 24.53 -1.63 7.37
N LEU A 229 23.74 -1.04 8.27
CA LEU A 229 24.18 0.03 9.16
C LEU A 229 25.30 -0.43 10.08
N ALA A 230 25.15 -1.60 10.73
CA ALA A 230 26.19 -2.20 11.55
C ALA A 230 27.46 -2.51 10.74
N GLY A 231 27.30 -2.99 9.50
CA GLY A 231 28.40 -3.19 8.56
C GLY A 231 29.14 -1.89 8.23
N PHE A 232 28.41 -0.80 7.96
CA PHE A 232 29.00 0.53 7.73
C PHE A 232 29.74 1.05 8.97
N VAL A 233 29.16 0.92 10.17
CA VAL A 233 29.81 1.31 11.42
C VAL A 233 31.10 0.54 11.64
N LEU A 234 31.08 -0.79 11.43
CA LEU A 234 32.28 -1.63 11.56
C LEU A 234 33.35 -1.24 10.53
N LEU A 235 32.95 -1.00 9.29
CA LEU A 235 33.86 -0.58 8.23
C LEU A 235 34.50 0.79 8.55
N SER A 236 33.69 1.77 9.00
CA SER A 236 34.19 3.07 9.45
C SER A 236 35.15 2.95 10.62
N PHE A 237 34.89 2.06 11.58
CA PHE A 237 35.81 1.79 12.68
C PHE A 237 37.14 1.20 12.21
N ILE A 238 37.11 0.19 11.33
CA ILE A 238 38.33 -0.43 10.77
C ILE A 238 39.16 0.60 10.01
N ILE A 239 38.53 1.41 9.17
CA ILE A 239 39.21 2.49 8.44
C ILE A 239 39.82 3.50 9.42
N GLY A 240 39.09 3.90 10.47
CA GLY A 240 39.60 4.81 11.49
C GLY A 240 40.82 4.25 12.24
N VAL A 241 40.80 2.98 12.61
CA VAL A 241 41.94 2.30 13.25
C VAL A 241 43.12 2.22 12.30
N ALA A 242 42.90 1.81 11.05
CA ALA A 242 43.96 1.71 10.04
C ALA A 242 44.60 3.08 9.73
N ALA A 243 43.78 4.13 9.56
CA ALA A 243 44.25 5.50 9.40
C ALA A 243 45.07 5.98 10.61
N THR A 244 44.61 5.70 11.83
CA THR A 244 45.36 6.04 13.05
C THR A 244 46.71 5.33 13.10
N LEU A 245 46.76 4.03 12.82
CA LEU A 245 48.00 3.25 12.87
C LEU A 245 49.01 3.63 11.77
N THR A 246 48.53 4.16 10.64
CA THR A 246 49.38 4.53 9.50
C THR A 246 49.80 5.99 9.52
N MET A 247 48.97 6.89 10.06
CA MET A 247 49.24 8.32 10.08
C MET A 247 49.88 8.81 11.39
N VAL A 248 49.72 8.06 12.49
CA VAL A 248 50.34 8.43 13.76
C VAL A 248 51.79 7.93 13.77
N SER A 249 52.72 8.83 13.47
CA SER A 249 54.16 8.55 13.57
C SER A 249 54.58 8.34 15.03
N PRO A 250 55.65 7.57 15.31
CA PRO A 250 56.18 7.41 16.67
C PRO A 250 56.52 8.73 17.37
N GLU A 251 56.89 9.76 16.62
CA GLU A 251 57.11 11.12 17.13
C GLU A 251 55.82 11.78 17.61
N THR A 252 54.71 11.56 16.90
CA THR A 252 53.38 12.09 17.28
C THR A 252 52.89 11.42 18.57
N VAL A 253 53.08 10.11 18.72
CA VAL A 253 52.78 9.38 19.96
C VAL A 253 53.61 9.93 21.13
N ARG A 254 54.91 10.15 20.91
CA ARG A 254 55.81 10.70 21.95
C ARG A 254 55.40 12.11 22.38
N LYS A 255 55.04 13.00 21.44
CA LYS A 255 54.54 14.35 21.77
C LYS A 255 53.27 14.33 22.60
N VAL A 256 52.30 13.47 22.24
CA VAL A 256 51.06 13.30 23.01
C VAL A 256 51.34 12.72 24.40
N GLN A 257 52.22 11.71 24.52
CA GLN A 257 52.62 11.14 25.81
C GLN A 257 53.41 12.13 26.69
N ALA A 258 54.19 13.03 26.09
CA ALA A 258 54.93 14.09 26.78
C ALA A 258 54.03 15.29 27.18
N LYS A 259 52.74 15.30 26.82
CA LYS A 259 51.82 16.45 26.95
C LYS A 259 52.31 17.73 26.26
N GLU A 260 53.20 17.61 25.27
CA GLU A 260 53.65 18.75 24.47
C GLU A 260 52.61 19.02 23.37
N GLY A 261 51.66 19.92 23.64
CA GLY A 261 50.66 20.34 22.66
C GLY A 261 49.27 20.71 23.17
N PHE A 262 49.04 20.74 24.49
CA PHE A 262 47.85 21.36 25.07
C PHE A 262 48.22 22.66 25.80
N VAL A 263 48.57 23.69 25.03
CA VAL A 263 48.42 25.11 25.36
C VAL A 263 47.90 25.81 24.11
#